data_AF-A0A6A3G236-F1
#
_entry.id   AF-A0A6A3G236-F1
#
_cell.length_a   1.000
_cell.length_b   1.000
_cell.length_c   1.000
_cell.angle_alpha   90.00
_cell.angle_beta   90.00
_cell.angle_gamma   90.00
#
_symmetry.space_group_name_H-M   'P 1'
#
loop_
_entity.id
_entity.type
_entity.pdbx_description
1 polymer ?
#
loop_
_entity_poly.entity_id
_entity_poly.type
_entity_poly.pdbx_seq_one_letter_code
_entity_poly.pdbx_strand_id
1 'polypeptide(L)'
;AEDSFPRLKLSGTNAQSRFDKLVKTRRQENEESMAASGVSEEESEKALLLDELIELVDDHNESVCAAKVAVTLKRQRDEEASATARRLAMETLGEDQERSPKANV
;
A
#
# COMPACT_ATOMS: atom_id res chain seq x y z
N ALA A 1 -39.08 -24.08 0.59
CA ALA A 1 -38.05 -23.37 -0.19
C ALA A 1 -36.72 -23.92 0.26
N GLU A 2 -36.28 -24.98 -0.42
CA GLU A 2 -34.90 -25.46 -0.39
C GLU A 2 -34.10 -24.50 -1.25
N ASP A 3 -33.40 -23.56 -0.62
CA ASP A 3 -32.46 -22.68 -1.33
C ASP A 3 -31.29 -22.29 -0.43
N SER A 4 -30.81 -23.26 0.34
CA SER A 4 -29.57 -23.09 1.09
C SER A 4 -28.41 -23.30 0.13
N PHE A 5 -27.96 -22.22 -0.52
CA PHE A 5 -26.66 -22.20 -1.20
C PHE A 5 -25.63 -22.84 -0.27
N PRO A 6 -25.03 -23.99 -0.64
CA PRO A 6 -24.07 -24.63 0.24
C PRO A 6 -22.91 -23.66 0.37
N ARG A 7 -22.79 -23.05 1.56
CA ARG A 7 -21.60 -22.32 1.97
C ARG A 7 -20.48 -23.35 2.11
N LEU A 8 -19.92 -23.76 0.97
CA LEU A 8 -18.63 -24.44 0.85
C LEU A 8 -17.74 -23.82 1.91
N LYS A 9 -17.20 -24.63 2.84
CA LYS A 9 -16.43 -24.19 4.02
C LYS A 9 -15.67 -22.89 3.71
N LEU A 10 -16.24 -21.73 4.02
CA LEU A 10 -15.71 -20.42 3.61
C LEU A 10 -14.77 -19.97 4.73
N SER A 11 -13.47 -20.08 4.49
CA SER A 11 -12.44 -19.54 5.37
C SER A 11 -11.82 -18.31 4.71
N GLY A 12 -11.31 -17.35 5.48
CA GLY A 12 -10.70 -16.15 4.92
C GLY A 12 -9.64 -16.46 3.85
N THR A 13 -8.80 -17.47 4.10
CA THR A 13 -7.77 -17.92 3.14
C THR A 13 -8.35 -18.46 1.84
N ASN A 14 -9.43 -19.25 1.90
CA ASN A 14 -10.01 -19.80 0.67
C ASN A 14 -10.89 -18.80 -0.07
N ALA A 15 -11.51 -17.86 0.64
CA ALA A 15 -12.25 -16.76 0.05
C ALA A 15 -11.28 -15.84 -0.70
N GLN A 16 -10.15 -15.47 -0.07
CA GLN A 16 -9.11 -14.67 -0.70
C GLN A 16 -8.55 -15.38 -1.94
N SER A 17 -8.16 -16.65 -1.83
CA SER A 17 -7.62 -17.39 -2.97
C SER A 17 -8.61 -17.50 -4.15
N ARG A 18 -9.91 -17.62 -3.85
CA ARG A 18 -10.96 -17.61 -4.88
C ARG A 18 -11.11 -16.23 -5.52
N PHE A 19 -11.10 -15.19 -4.71
CA PHE A 19 -11.16 -13.81 -5.19
C PHE A 19 -9.96 -13.48 -6.07
N ASP A 20 -8.74 -13.80 -5.65
CA ASP A 20 -7.51 -13.56 -6.43
C ASP A 20 -7.57 -14.25 -7.80
N LYS A 21 -8.16 -15.45 -7.87
CA LYS A 21 -8.37 -16.16 -9.14
C LYS A 21 -9.37 -15.42 -10.03
N LEU A 22 -10.50 -14.97 -9.47
CA LEU A 22 -11.50 -14.19 -10.21
C LEU A 22 -10.90 -12.91 -10.78
N VAL A 23 -10.15 -12.17 -9.97
CA VAL A 23 -9.48 -10.93 -10.41
C VAL A 23 -8.49 -11.22 -11.53
N LYS A 24 -7.64 -12.24 -11.39
CA LYS A 24 -6.66 -12.61 -12.42
C LYS A 24 -7.33 -12.98 -13.74
N THR A 25 -8.36 -13.84 -13.68
CA THR A 25 -9.09 -14.25 -14.87
C THR A 25 -9.75 -13.06 -15.55
N ARG A 26 -10.43 -12.18 -14.81
CA ARG A 26 -11.09 -11.01 -15.40
C ARG A 26 -10.11 -10.03 -16.04
N ARG A 27 -8.98 -9.76 -15.39
CA ARG A 27 -7.93 -8.91 -15.97
C ARG A 27 -7.38 -9.49 -17.27
N GLN A 28 -7.16 -10.81 -17.32
CA GLN A 28 -6.74 -11.49 -18.54
C GLN A 28 -7.80 -11.40 -19.64
N GLU A 29 -9.08 -11.62 -19.31
CA GLU A 29 -10.19 -11.45 -20.26
C GLU A 29 -10.24 -10.01 -20.81
N ASN A 30 -10.05 -9.01 -19.96
CA ASN A 30 -10.03 -7.61 -20.39
C ASN A 30 -8.86 -7.30 -21.33
N GLU A 31 -7.67 -7.86 -21.05
CA GLU A 31 -6.50 -7.74 -21.95
C GLU A 31 -6.75 -8.42 -23.30
N GLU A 32 -7.36 -9.61 -23.29
CA GLU A 32 -7.71 -10.36 -24.51
C GLU A 32 -8.77 -9.62 -25.34
N SER A 33 -9.85 -9.12 -24.72
CA SER A 33 -10.88 -8.34 -25.39
C SER A 33 -10.33 -7.02 -25.96
N MET A 34 -9.45 -6.33 -25.21
CA MET A 34 -8.75 -5.14 -25.70
C MET A 34 -7.88 -5.45 -26.93
N ALA A 35 -7.19 -6.59 -26.94
CA ALA A 35 -6.37 -7.03 -28.07
C ALA A 35 -7.21 -7.46 -29.29
N ALA A 36 -8.41 -8.00 -29.07
CA ALA A 36 -9.37 -8.41 -30.09
C ALA A 36 -10.25 -7.27 -30.64
N SER A 37 -9.99 -6.01 -30.22
CA SER A 37 -10.78 -4.81 -30.54
C SER A 37 -11.19 -4.74 -32.02
N GLY A 38 -12.49 -4.90 -32.27
CA GLY A 38 -13.10 -4.92 -33.60
C GLY A 38 -14.37 -5.78 -33.69
N VAL A 39 -14.62 -6.63 -32.69
CA VAL A 39 -15.85 -7.42 -32.53
C VAL A 39 -16.68 -6.81 -31.42
N SER A 40 -17.98 -6.60 -31.67
CA SER A 40 -18.94 -6.22 -30.64
C SER A 40 -19.19 -7.43 -29.73
N GLU A 41 -18.64 -7.42 -28.53
CA GLU A 41 -18.92 -8.42 -27.51
C GLU A 41 -19.98 -7.91 -26.52
N GLU A 42 -20.87 -8.79 -26.10
CA GLU A 42 -21.86 -8.49 -25.07
C GLU A 42 -21.21 -8.74 -23.69
N GLU A 43 -21.01 -7.66 -22.94
CA GLU A 43 -20.49 -7.76 -21.58
C GLU A 43 -21.60 -8.17 -20.62
N SER A 44 -21.39 -9.27 -19.89
CA SER A 44 -22.34 -9.70 -18.87
C SER A 44 -22.32 -8.76 -17.66
N GLU A 45 -23.46 -8.58 -16.99
CA GLU A 45 -23.56 -7.82 -15.74
C GLU A 45 -22.56 -8.30 -14.66
N LYS A 46 -22.30 -9.61 -14.62
CA LYS A 46 -21.27 -10.18 -13.74
C LYS A 46 -19.88 -9.62 -14.05
N ALA A 47 -19.55 -9.46 -15.31
CA ALA A 47 -18.25 -8.98 -15.76
C ALA A 47 -18.06 -7.50 -15.36
N LEU A 48 -19.07 -6.68 -15.63
CA LEU A 48 -19.12 -5.27 -15.20
C LEU A 48 -18.97 -5.13 -13.69
N LEU A 49 -19.76 -5.89 -12.91
CA LEU A 49 -19.66 -5.87 -11.46
C LEU A 49 -18.26 -6.30 -10.97
N LEU A 50 -17.65 -7.28 -11.63
CA LEU A 50 -16.32 -7.73 -11.25
C LEU A 50 -15.26 -6.67 -11.55
N ASP A 51 -15.40 -5.91 -12.64
CA ASP A 51 -14.51 -4.78 -12.94
C ASP A 51 -14.64 -3.66 -11.91
N GLU A 52 -15.87 -3.26 -11.56
CA GLU A 52 -16.12 -2.26 -10.51
C GLU A 52 -15.51 -2.67 -9.15
N LEU A 53 -15.67 -3.94 -8.78
CA LEU A 53 -15.09 -4.48 -7.55
C LEU A 53 -13.56 -4.49 -7.58
N ILE A 54 -12.96 -4.78 -8.74
CA ILE A 54 -11.50 -4.75 -8.91
C ILE A 54 -10.99 -3.32 -8.74
N GLU A 55 -11.64 -2.34 -9.38
CA GLU A 55 -11.29 -0.92 -9.28
C GLU A 55 -11.32 -0.43 -7.83
N LEU A 56 -12.41 -0.72 -7.09
CA LEU A 56 -12.53 -0.36 -5.68
C LEU A 56 -11.45 -0.98 -4.79
N VAL A 57 -11.04 -2.22 -5.08
CA VAL A 57 -10.00 -2.92 -4.34
C VAL A 57 -8.62 -2.32 -4.65
N ASP A 58 -8.35 -2.00 -5.90
CA ASP A 58 -7.10 -1.37 -6.30
C ASP A 58 -6.96 0.02 -5.68
N ASP A 59 -8.00 0.86 -5.75
CA ASP A 59 -8.06 2.18 -5.10
C ASP A 59 -7.79 2.08 -3.59
N HIS A 60 -8.41 1.10 -2.93
CA HIS A 60 -8.19 0.87 -1.51
C HIS A 60 -6.73 0.50 -1.21
N ASN A 61 -6.16 -0.41 -2.01
CA ASN A 61 -4.77 -0.84 -1.85
C ASN A 61 -3.80 0.33 -2.05
N GLU A 62 -4.04 1.17 -3.06
CA GLU A 62 -3.27 2.39 -3.31
C GLU A 62 -3.34 3.36 -2.14
N SER A 63 -4.54 3.63 -1.63
CA SER A 63 -4.74 4.49 -0.46
C SER A 63 -4.00 3.97 0.77
N VAL A 64 -4.04 2.66 1.03
CA VAL A 64 -3.35 2.04 2.17
C VAL A 64 -1.83 2.12 1.98
N CYS A 65 -1.33 1.87 0.78
CA CYS A 65 0.09 2.00 0.46
C CYS A 65 0.58 3.45 0.64
N ALA A 66 -0.16 4.42 0.12
CA ALA A 66 0.15 5.84 0.27
C ALA A 66 0.19 6.26 1.74
N ALA A 67 -0.78 5.81 2.55
CA ALA A 67 -0.79 6.07 3.99
C ALA A 67 0.45 5.48 4.69
N LYS A 68 0.83 4.24 4.37
CA LYS A 68 2.05 3.61 4.92
C LYS A 68 3.31 4.40 4.54
N VAL A 69 3.42 4.82 3.29
CA VAL A 69 4.56 5.63 2.81
C VAL A 69 4.62 6.98 3.51
N ALA A 70 3.48 7.65 3.72
CA ALA A 70 3.44 8.92 4.43
C ALA A 70 3.95 8.77 5.89
N VAL A 71 3.56 7.68 6.57
CA VAL A 71 4.03 7.37 7.92
C VAL A 71 5.54 7.12 7.95
N THR A 72 6.07 6.32 7.01
CA THR A 72 7.51 6.03 6.98
C THR A 72 8.34 7.28 6.66
N LEU A 73 7.90 8.12 5.73
CA LEU A 73 8.56 9.38 5.39
C LEU A 73 8.54 10.36 6.56
N LYS A 74 7.44 10.45 7.31
CA LYS A 74 7.39 11.28 8.52
C LYS A 74 8.42 10.82 9.55
N ARG A 75 8.47 9.50 9.81
CA ARG A 75 9.44 8.92 10.74
C ARG A 75 10.88 9.20 10.31
N GLN A 76 11.21 9.06 9.03
CA GLN A 76 12.55 9.36 8.50
C GLN A 76 12.92 10.83 8.72
N ARG A 77 11.99 11.77 8.49
CA ARG A 77 12.22 13.20 8.76
C ARG A 77 12.46 13.48 10.23
N ASP A 78 11.69 12.85 11.12
CA ASP A 78 11.86 13.00 12.57
C ASP A 78 13.23 12.44 13.02
N GLU A 79 13.65 11.31 12.47
CA GLU A 79 14.97 10.70 12.72
C GLU A 79 16.12 11.59 12.23
N GLU A 80 16.00 12.17 11.03
CA GLU A 80 17.01 13.08 10.45
C GLU A 80 17.12 14.40 11.22
N ALA A 81 15.99 14.99 11.60
CA ALA A 81 15.95 16.20 12.43
C ALA A 81 16.62 15.93 13.80
N SER A 82 16.32 14.79 14.41
CA SER A 82 16.92 14.35 15.67
C SER A 82 18.44 14.13 15.54
N ALA A 83 18.89 13.50 14.46
CA ALA A 83 20.32 13.31 14.18
C ALA A 83 21.05 14.66 13.99
N THR A 84 20.42 15.60 13.30
CA THR A 84 20.97 16.95 13.11
C THR A 84 21.05 17.71 14.43
N ALA A 85 20.02 17.66 15.27
CA ALA A 85 20.03 18.29 16.58
C ALA A 85 21.14 17.73 17.48
N ARG A 86 21.33 16.40 17.49
CA ARG A 86 22.45 15.77 18.23
C ARG A 86 23.80 16.24 17.74
N ARG A 87 24.01 16.29 16.42
CA ARG A 87 25.26 16.77 15.82
C ARG A 87 25.56 18.22 16.22
N LEU A 88 24.58 19.11 16.10
CA LEU A 88 24.72 20.52 16.47
C LEU A 88 25.03 20.67 17.98
N ALA A 89 24.33 19.92 18.83
CA ALA A 89 24.58 19.95 20.27
C ALA A 89 26.00 19.48 20.64
N MET A 90 26.52 18.45 19.95
CA MET A 90 27.89 17.97 20.15
C MET A 90 28.95 18.98 19.66
N GLU A 91 28.68 19.69 18.57
CA GLU A 91 29.54 20.78 18.08
C GLU A 91 29.61 21.92 19.11
N THR A 92 28.45 22.41 19.57
CA THR A 92 28.41 23.49 20.57
C THR A 92 29.04 23.12 21.92
N LEU A 93 28.87 21.86 22.35
CA LEU A 93 29.49 21.38 23.59
C LEU A 93 31.02 21.28 23.47
N GLY A 94 31.53 20.92 22.28
CA GLY A 94 32.96 20.91 21.99
C GLY A 94 33.57 22.32 22.02
N GLU A 95 32.88 23.29 21.44
CA GLU A 95 33.29 24.70 21.45
C GLU A 95 33.35 25.28 22.88
N ASP A 96 32.35 24.98 23.72
CA ASP A 96 32.34 25.42 25.12
C ASP A 96 33.48 24.79 25.94
N GLN A 97 33.89 23.56 25.60
CA GLN A 97 35.00 22.87 26.29
C GLN A 97 36.37 23.44 25.90
N GLU A 98 36.57 23.84 24.64
CA GLU A 98 37.80 24.52 24.19
C GLU A 98 37.93 25.96 24.71
N ARG A 99 36.80 26.62 25.02
CA ARG A 99 36.77 28.00 25.52
C ARG A 99 36.93 28.13 27.04
N SER A 100 36.95 27.02 27.77
CA SER A 100 37.26 26.98 29.21
C SER A 100 38.69 27.52 29.44
N PRO A 101 38.92 28.49 30.35
CA PRO A 101 40.27 28.90 30.66
C PRO A 101 41.01 27.71 31.29
N LYS A 102 42.17 27.34 30.73
CA LYS A 102 43.12 26.46 31.42
C LYS A 102 43.49 27.17 32.72
N ALA A 103 42.98 26.67 33.84
CA ALA A 103 43.40 27.11 35.16
C ALA A 103 44.90 26.82 35.27
N ASN A 104 45.74 27.84 35.09
CA ASN A 104 47.14 27.77 35.43
C ASN A 104 47.24 27.58 36.95
N VAL A 105 47.80 26.44 37.36
CA VAL A 105 48.31 26.18 38.71
C VAL A 105 49.71 26.76 38.81
#